data_AF-A0A7V6MV42-F1
#
_entry.id   AF-A0A7V6MV42-F1
#
_cell.length_a   1.000
_cell.length_b   1.000
_cell.length_c   1.000
_cell.angle_alpha   90.00
_cell.angle_beta   90.00
_cell.angle_gamma   90.00
#
_symmetry.space_group_name_H-M   'P 1'
#
loop_
_entity.id
_entity.type
_entity.pdbx_description
1 polymer ?
#
loop_
_entity_poly.entity_id
_entity_poly.type
_entity_poly.pdbx_seq_one_letter_code
_entity_poly.pdbx_strand_id
1 'polypeptide(L)'
;MRIGLGFDVHKLASGRKLVLGGVIIPYEKGLLGHSDADVLVHAINDALLGACALGDIGKHFPDHDPKYKGISSLVLLEEVRKLLADAGYKVVNIDSVICAQKPKLAPYIDKMRTNIANTLGVTKNKISIKATTTEELGFEGRGEGISAQAICMIEKV
;
A
#
# COMPACT_ATOMS: atom_id res chain seq x y z
N MET A 1 -13.91 -3.78 17.99
CA MET A 1 -13.39 -3.53 16.62
C MET A 1 -12.70 -2.17 16.61
N ARG A 2 -11.75 -1.95 15.71
CA ARG A 2 -11.08 -0.66 15.49
C ARG A 2 -10.99 -0.40 14.00
N ILE A 3 -10.94 0.88 13.64
CA ILE A 3 -10.76 1.34 12.26
C ILE A 3 -9.41 2.05 12.15
N GLY A 4 -8.83 2.04 10.96
CA GLY A 4 -7.68 2.86 10.64
C GLY A 4 -7.73 3.33 9.21
N LEU A 5 -7.13 4.50 8.97
CA LEU A 5 -7.02 5.15 7.69
C LEU A 5 -5.54 5.36 7.40
N GLY A 6 -5.13 5.08 6.18
CA GLY A 6 -3.79 5.38 5.69
C GLY A 6 -3.88 6.08 4.34
N PHE A 7 -2.89 6.92 4.09
CA PHE A 7 -2.71 7.67 2.86
C PHE A 7 -1.22 7.69 2.55
N ASP A 8 -0.89 7.46 1.29
CA ASP A 8 0.49 7.62 0.82
C ASP A 8 0.51 8.22 -0.59
N VAL A 9 1.63 8.86 -0.93
CA VAL A 9 1.85 9.47 -2.25
C VAL A 9 3.32 9.40 -2.63
N HIS A 10 3.58 8.95 -3.86
CA HIS A 10 4.92 8.92 -4.41
C HIS A 10 4.98 9.62 -5.78
N LYS A 11 6.09 10.33 -6.00
CA LYS A 11 6.40 10.98 -7.27
C LYS A 11 6.73 9.92 -8.34
N LEU A 12 6.24 10.10 -9.56
CA LEU A 12 6.64 9.29 -10.71
C LEU A 12 7.98 9.77 -11.28
N ALA A 13 8.89 8.85 -11.55
CA ALA A 13 10.21 9.10 -12.10
C ALA A 13 10.60 8.05 -13.15
N SER A 14 11.38 8.48 -14.15
CA SER A 14 11.93 7.58 -15.18
C SER A 14 12.99 6.64 -14.59
N GLY A 15 13.21 5.49 -15.24
CA GLY A 15 14.25 4.53 -14.83
C GLY A 15 13.91 3.71 -13.58
N ARG A 16 12.65 3.75 -13.14
CA ARG A 16 12.12 2.99 -12.00
C ARG A 16 11.07 2.01 -12.50
N LYS A 17 10.94 0.85 -11.85
CA LYS A 17 9.79 -0.05 -12.05
C LYS A 17 8.59 0.53 -11.32
N LEU A 18 7.41 0.51 -11.94
CA LEU A 18 6.15 0.79 -11.25
C LEU A 18 5.72 -0.47 -10.48
N VAL A 19 5.72 -0.40 -9.16
CA VAL A 19 5.27 -1.48 -8.28
C VAL A 19 4.04 -1.01 -7.52
N LEU A 20 2.95 -1.78 -7.58
CA LEU A 20 1.71 -1.53 -6.84
C LEU A 20 1.13 -2.86 -6.36
N GLY A 21 0.81 -2.99 -5.06
CA GLY A 21 0.33 -4.24 -4.46
C GLY A 21 1.26 -5.44 -4.69
N GLY A 22 2.57 -5.21 -4.77
CA GLY A 22 3.59 -6.20 -5.13
C GLY A 22 3.53 -6.68 -6.58
N VAL A 23 2.87 -5.93 -7.47
CA VAL A 23 2.80 -6.22 -8.91
C VAL A 23 3.64 -5.21 -9.66
N ILE A 24 4.56 -5.71 -10.50
CA ILE A 24 5.29 -4.87 -11.46
C ILE A 24 4.38 -4.59 -12.64
N ILE A 25 4.09 -3.31 -12.87
CA ILE A 25 3.22 -2.85 -13.96
C ILE A 25 4.11 -2.29 -15.09
N PRO A 26 3.96 -2.77 -16.34
CA PRO A 26 4.63 -2.19 -17.49
C PRO A 26 4.22 -0.72 -17.67
N TYR A 27 5.16 0.18 -17.44
CA TYR A 27 4.98 1.62 -17.60
C TYR A 27 6.34 2.32 -17.76
N GLU A 28 6.38 3.46 -18.46
CA GLU A 28 7.62 4.20 -18.74
C GLU A 28 8.24 4.88 -17.51
N LYS A 29 7.46 5.03 -16.42
CA LYS A 29 7.87 5.59 -15.14
C LYS A 29 7.54 4.62 -14.00
N GLY A 30 8.25 4.76 -12.88
CA GLY A 30 7.93 4.11 -11.62
C GLY A 30 7.88 5.12 -10.48
N LEU A 31 7.35 4.69 -9.34
CA LEU A 31 7.25 5.56 -8.16
C LEU A 31 8.62 5.72 -7.51
N LEU A 32 8.96 6.90 -6.98
CA LEU A 32 10.22 7.23 -6.33
C LEU A 32 10.12 7.06 -4.80
N GLY A 33 11.03 6.32 -4.19
CA GLY A 33 11.11 6.09 -2.75
C GLY A 33 12.33 5.24 -2.36
N HIS A 34 12.54 5.06 -1.06
CA HIS A 34 13.66 4.29 -0.50
C HIS A 34 13.53 2.78 -0.71
N SER A 35 12.30 2.25 -0.59
CA SER A 35 11.90 0.88 -0.95
C SER A 35 11.51 0.77 -2.44
N ASP A 36 10.79 -0.30 -2.81
CA ASP A 36 10.11 -0.42 -4.12
C ASP A 36 9.00 0.66 -4.34
N ALA A 37 8.73 1.49 -3.33
CA ALA A 37 7.81 2.65 -3.37
C ALA A 37 6.37 2.27 -3.73
N ASP A 38 5.92 1.12 -3.24
CA ASP A 38 4.55 0.64 -3.41
C ASP A 38 3.58 1.45 -2.53
N VAL A 39 3.08 2.55 -3.11
CA VAL A 39 2.16 3.49 -2.45
C VAL A 39 0.89 2.83 -1.92
N LEU A 40 0.40 1.78 -2.59
CA LEU A 40 -0.78 1.05 -2.14
C LEU A 40 -0.48 0.29 -0.83
N VAL A 41 0.65 -0.43 -0.80
CA VAL A 41 1.01 -1.22 0.38
C VAL A 41 1.37 -0.32 1.56
N HIS A 42 2.02 0.82 1.32
CA HIS A 42 2.30 1.80 2.37
C HIS A 42 1.03 2.39 2.99
N ALA A 43 0.05 2.80 2.17
CA ALA A 43 -1.23 3.27 2.68
C ALA A 43 -1.95 2.19 3.52
N ILE A 44 -1.86 0.92 3.12
CA ILE A 44 -2.41 -0.19 3.90
C ILE A 44 -1.66 -0.38 5.23
N ASN A 45 -0.32 -0.29 5.22
CA ASN A 45 0.49 -0.38 6.44
C ASN A 45 0.08 0.68 7.46
N ASP A 46 -0.03 1.94 7.04
CA ASP A 46 -0.44 3.04 7.91
C ASP A 46 -1.88 2.87 8.42
N ALA A 47 -2.80 2.38 7.58
CA ALA A 47 -4.14 2.07 8.04
C ALA A 47 -4.14 1.03 9.17
N LEU A 48 -3.36 -0.05 9.02
CA LEU A 48 -3.28 -1.13 10.01
C LEU A 48 -2.58 -0.68 11.30
N LEU A 49 -1.45 0.02 11.18
CA LEU A 49 -0.70 0.56 12.32
C LEU A 49 -1.52 1.60 13.09
N GLY A 50 -2.22 2.48 12.36
CA GLY A 50 -3.14 3.47 12.92
C GLY A 50 -4.30 2.82 13.66
N ALA A 51 -4.91 1.77 13.11
CA ALA A 51 -5.99 1.02 13.78
C ALA A 51 -5.53 0.41 15.11
N CYS A 52 -4.26 0.04 15.24
CA CYS A 52 -3.66 -0.46 16.48
C CYS A 52 -3.10 0.64 17.41
N ALA A 53 -3.15 1.92 17.01
CA ALA A 53 -2.47 3.03 17.68
C ALA A 53 -0.96 2.82 17.85
N LEU A 54 -0.32 2.17 16.87
CA LEU A 54 1.12 1.87 16.89
C LEU A 54 1.99 2.94 16.20
N GLY A 55 1.38 3.98 15.64
CA GLY A 55 2.05 5.02 14.86
C GLY A 55 1.93 4.74 13.36
N ASP A 56 3.00 5.00 12.62
CA ASP A 56 3.07 4.96 11.15
C ASP A 56 4.28 4.15 10.66
N ILE A 57 4.37 3.97 9.34
CA ILE A 57 5.44 3.23 8.69
C ILE A 57 6.83 3.80 9.02
N GLY A 58 6.98 5.12 9.11
CA GLY A 58 8.27 5.79 9.35
C GLY A 58 8.83 5.50 10.74
N LYS A 59 7.96 5.31 11.73
CA LYS A 59 8.36 4.89 13.08
C LYS A 59 8.94 3.46 13.11
N HIS A 60 8.38 2.55 12.33
CA HIS A 60 8.76 1.12 12.35
C HIS A 60 9.85 0.79 11.33
N PHE A 61 9.88 1.51 10.21
CA PHE A 61 10.74 1.24 9.06
C PHE A 61 11.39 2.53 8.53
N PRO A 62 12.29 3.16 9.30
CA PRO A 62 12.83 4.46 8.95
C PRO A 62 13.76 4.42 7.73
N ASP A 63 13.67 5.45 6.88
CA ASP A 63 14.39 5.57 5.59
C ASP A 63 15.92 5.62 5.70
N HIS A 64 16.46 5.97 6.87
CA HIS A 64 17.90 6.04 7.12
C HIS A 64 18.51 4.66 7.43
N ASP A 65 17.69 3.65 7.68
CA ASP A 65 18.17 2.31 7.98
C ASP A 65 18.50 1.56 6.68
N PRO A 66 19.78 1.18 6.45
CA PRO A 66 20.19 0.51 5.23
C PRO A 66 19.44 -0.80 4.95
N LYS A 67 18.87 -1.44 5.98
CA LYS A 67 18.16 -2.73 5.83
C LYS A 67 16.92 -2.62 4.94
N TYR A 68 16.31 -1.44 4.84
CA TYR A 68 15.07 -1.23 4.09
C TYR A 68 15.29 -0.70 2.67
N LYS A 69 16.54 -0.41 2.30
CA LYS A 69 16.85 0.10 0.96
C LYS A 69 16.54 -0.96 -0.10
N GLY A 70 15.62 -0.64 -1.00
CA GLY A 70 15.19 -1.53 -2.09
C GLY A 70 14.44 -2.78 -1.62
N ILE A 71 13.99 -2.82 -0.36
CA ILE A 71 13.15 -3.90 0.15
C ILE A 71 11.78 -3.87 -0.56
N SER A 72 11.13 -5.03 -0.67
CA SER A 72 9.75 -5.05 -1.11
C SER A 72 8.81 -4.60 -0.01
N SER A 73 7.87 -3.72 -0.31
CA SER A 73 6.87 -3.28 0.67
C SER A 73 5.97 -4.40 1.17
N LEU A 74 5.83 -5.53 0.46
CA LEU A 74 5.14 -6.71 0.99
C LEU A 74 5.88 -7.34 2.19
N VAL A 75 7.21 -7.23 2.25
CA VAL A 75 7.96 -7.68 3.43
C VAL A 75 7.65 -6.76 4.62
N LEU A 76 7.52 -5.46 4.40
CA LEU A 76 7.09 -4.51 5.45
C LEU A 76 5.66 -4.83 5.92
N LEU A 77 4.75 -5.14 5.00
CA LEU A 77 3.38 -5.55 5.32
C LEU A 77 3.32 -6.83 6.17
N GLU A 78 4.20 -7.79 5.91
CA GLU A 78 4.35 -9.00 6.73
C GLU A 78 4.82 -8.65 8.15
N GLU A 79 5.75 -7.70 8.32
CA GLU A 79 6.14 -7.22 9.66
C GLU A 79 4.99 -6.49 10.36
N VAL A 80 4.23 -5.66 9.64
CA VAL A 80 3.01 -5.01 10.18
C VAL A 80 1.98 -6.05 10.63
N ARG A 81 1.79 -7.14 9.88
CA ARG A 81 0.92 -8.25 10.28
C ARG A 81 1.33 -8.86 11.62
N LYS A 82 2.64 -9.04 11.84
CA LYS A 82 3.17 -9.56 13.13
C LYS A 82 2.90 -8.57 14.26
N LEU A 83 3.15 -7.28 14.06
CA LEU A 83 2.85 -6.23 15.04
C LEU A 83 1.36 -6.21 15.42
N LEU A 84 0.46 -6.44 14.45
CA LEU A 84 -0.97 -6.57 14.72
C LEU A 84 -1.27 -7.79 15.61
N ALA A 85 -0.68 -8.93 15.28
CA ALA A 85 -0.87 -10.17 16.04
C ALA A 85 -0.33 -10.04 17.48
N ASP A 86 0.85 -9.43 17.66
CA ASP A 86 1.47 -9.17 18.96
C ASP A 86 0.61 -8.21 19.81
N ALA A 87 -0.08 -7.27 19.17
CA ALA A 87 -1.05 -6.38 19.81
C ALA A 87 -2.42 -7.06 20.07
N GLY A 88 -2.59 -8.33 19.70
CA GLY A 88 -3.81 -9.11 19.90
C GLY A 88 -4.94 -8.78 18.93
N TYR A 89 -4.61 -8.35 17.70
CA TYR A 89 -5.57 -7.99 16.66
C TYR A 89 -5.44 -8.85 15.40
N LYS A 90 -6.57 -9.00 14.69
CA LYS A 90 -6.66 -9.59 13.35
C LYS A 90 -7.44 -8.71 12.38
N VAL A 91 -7.16 -8.86 11.09
CA VAL A 91 -7.81 -8.10 10.01
C VAL A 91 -9.22 -8.63 9.73
N VAL A 92 -10.20 -7.73 9.78
CA VAL A 92 -11.58 -7.99 9.36
C VAL A 92 -11.69 -7.77 7.85
N ASN A 93 -11.42 -6.55 7.39
CA ASN A 93 -11.37 -6.21 5.96
C ASN A 93 -10.51 -4.97 5.70
N ILE A 94 -10.12 -4.79 4.44
CA ILE A 94 -9.41 -3.62 3.92
C ILE A 94 -10.08 -3.18 2.61
N ASP A 95 -10.30 -1.89 2.46
CA ASP A 95 -10.72 -1.27 1.20
C ASP A 95 -9.75 -0.14 0.85
N SER A 96 -9.32 -0.08 -0.41
CA SER A 96 -8.39 0.94 -0.88
C SER A 96 -8.77 1.53 -2.24
N VAL A 97 -8.20 2.70 -2.52
CA VAL A 97 -8.30 3.41 -3.79
C VAL A 97 -6.91 3.85 -4.21
N ILE A 98 -6.54 3.53 -5.44
CA ILE A 98 -5.34 4.06 -6.11
C ILE A 98 -5.78 5.18 -7.05
N CYS A 99 -5.20 6.36 -6.89
CA CYS A 99 -5.42 7.51 -7.78
C CYS A 99 -4.25 7.62 -8.75
N ALA A 100 -4.47 7.27 -10.02
CA ALA A 100 -3.45 7.30 -11.07
C ALA A 100 -4.08 7.65 -12.42
N GLN A 101 -3.55 8.67 -13.11
CA GLN A 101 -4.04 8.98 -14.47
C GLN A 101 -3.66 7.89 -15.48
N LYS A 102 -2.45 7.35 -15.36
CA LYS A 102 -1.91 6.26 -16.18
C LYS A 102 -0.95 5.41 -15.32
N PRO A 103 -0.75 4.12 -15.66
CA PRO A 103 -1.43 3.34 -16.70
C PRO A 103 -2.80 2.80 -16.22
N LYS A 104 -3.51 2.06 -17.08
CA LYS A 104 -4.74 1.34 -16.68
C LYS A 104 -4.39 0.25 -15.66
N LEU A 105 -4.96 0.34 -14.46
CA LEU A 105 -4.65 -0.58 -13.36
C LEU A 105 -5.57 -1.82 -13.30
N ALA A 106 -6.75 -1.77 -13.91
CA ALA A 106 -7.76 -2.83 -13.85
C ALA A 106 -7.23 -4.26 -14.11
N PRO A 107 -6.34 -4.51 -15.11
CA PRO A 107 -5.80 -5.86 -15.35
C PRO A 107 -4.97 -6.43 -14.20
N TYR A 108 -4.47 -5.59 -13.30
CA TYR A 108 -3.53 -5.97 -12.23
C TYR A 108 -4.20 -6.10 -10.86
N ILE A 109 -5.42 -5.56 -10.70
CA ILE A 109 -6.12 -5.47 -9.41
C ILE A 109 -6.27 -6.83 -8.72
N ASP A 110 -6.68 -7.87 -9.44
CA ASP A 110 -6.89 -9.19 -8.81
C ASP A 110 -5.59 -9.79 -8.26
N LYS A 111 -4.47 -9.52 -8.94
CA LYS A 111 -3.15 -9.96 -8.50
C LYS A 111 -2.70 -9.18 -7.27
N MET A 112 -2.92 -7.87 -7.23
CA MET A 112 -2.65 -7.03 -6.04
C MET A 112 -3.42 -7.55 -4.82
N ARG A 113 -4.73 -7.79 -4.99
CA ARG A 113 -5.59 -8.34 -3.92
C ARG A 113 -5.06 -9.67 -3.41
N THR A 114 -4.64 -10.55 -4.31
CA THR A 114 -4.09 -11.86 -3.97
C THR A 114 -2.78 -11.73 -3.19
N ASN A 115 -1.86 -10.90 -3.64
CA ASN A 115 -0.58 -10.67 -2.96
C ASN A 115 -0.77 -10.14 -1.55
N ILE A 116 -1.61 -9.10 -1.39
CA ILE A 116 -1.90 -8.48 -0.09
C ILE A 116 -2.62 -9.47 0.85
N ALA A 117 -3.62 -10.21 0.34
CA ALA A 117 -4.34 -11.20 1.13
C ALA A 117 -3.41 -12.32 1.64
N ASN A 118 -2.55 -12.84 0.77
CA ASN A 118 -1.58 -13.87 1.13
C ASN A 118 -0.58 -13.35 2.18
N THR A 119 -0.07 -12.13 1.98
CA THR A 119 0.85 -11.49 2.93
C THR A 119 0.20 -11.28 4.28
N LEU A 120 -1.08 -10.87 4.32
CA LEU A 120 -1.82 -10.67 5.56
C LEU A 120 -2.36 -11.97 6.20
N GLY A 121 -2.20 -13.11 5.55
CA GLY A 121 -2.77 -14.38 6.00
C GLY A 121 -4.30 -14.38 6.04
N VAL A 122 -4.95 -13.66 5.14
CA VAL A 122 -6.42 -13.55 5.06
C VAL A 122 -6.95 -14.01 3.70
N THR A 123 -8.26 -14.25 3.64
CA THR A 123 -8.93 -14.57 2.38
C THR A 123 -9.07 -13.35 1.48
N LYS A 124 -8.92 -13.53 0.16
CA LYS A 124 -8.99 -12.45 -0.84
C LYS A 124 -10.29 -11.62 -0.79
N ASN A 125 -11.40 -12.22 -0.36
CA ASN A 125 -12.68 -11.52 -0.22
C ASN A 125 -12.67 -10.42 0.86
N LYS A 126 -11.68 -10.41 1.76
CA LYS A 126 -11.48 -9.35 2.76
C LYS A 126 -10.72 -8.14 2.21
N ILE A 127 -10.14 -8.24 1.01
CA ILE A 127 -9.34 -7.20 0.38
C ILE A 127 -10.09 -6.64 -0.81
N SER A 128 -10.38 -5.35 -0.79
CA SER A 128 -10.94 -4.58 -1.91
C SER A 128 -9.93 -3.53 -2.35
N ILE A 129 -9.69 -3.43 -3.65
CA ILE A 129 -8.79 -2.44 -4.24
C ILE A 129 -9.50 -1.85 -5.45
N LYS A 130 -9.65 -0.53 -5.45
CA LYS A 130 -10.23 0.24 -6.54
C LYS A 130 -9.15 1.11 -7.16
N ALA A 131 -9.35 1.51 -8.41
CA ALA A 131 -8.50 2.48 -9.09
C ALA A 131 -9.37 3.55 -9.72
N THR A 132 -8.91 4.80 -9.67
CA THR A 132 -9.57 5.94 -10.31
C THR A 132 -8.54 6.86 -10.95
N THR A 133 -8.96 7.54 -12.01
CA THR A 133 -8.31 8.76 -12.50
C THR A 133 -8.75 9.94 -11.63
N THR A 134 -8.04 11.06 -11.76
CA THR A 134 -8.46 12.35 -11.19
C THR A 134 -8.94 13.31 -12.28
N GLU A 135 -9.42 12.77 -13.40
CA GLU A 135 -9.93 13.52 -14.56
C GLU A 135 -8.94 14.60 -15.05
N GLU A 136 -7.65 14.25 -15.14
CA GLU A 136 -6.56 15.17 -15.54
C GLU A 136 -6.35 16.38 -14.59
N LEU A 137 -7.01 16.37 -13.42
CA LEU A 137 -6.84 17.37 -12.38
C LEU A 137 -5.73 16.97 -11.41
N GLY A 138 -5.03 17.98 -10.87
CA GLY A 138 -4.02 17.77 -9.82
C GLY A 138 -2.74 17.10 -10.32
N PHE A 139 -1.89 16.71 -9.37
CA PHE A 139 -0.59 16.10 -9.68
C PHE A 139 -0.76 14.67 -10.20
N GLU A 140 -1.79 13.94 -9.73
CA GLU A 140 -2.12 12.62 -10.29
C GLU A 140 -2.54 12.76 -11.75
N GLY A 141 -3.40 13.74 -12.05
CA GLY A 141 -3.93 14.01 -13.39
C GLY A 141 -2.86 14.43 -14.40
N ARG A 142 -1.86 15.19 -13.95
CA ARG A 142 -0.67 15.54 -14.76
C ARG A 142 0.36 14.42 -14.86
N GLY A 143 0.16 13.28 -14.19
CA GLY A 143 1.10 12.15 -14.20
C GLY A 143 2.43 12.45 -13.49
N GLU A 144 2.38 13.31 -12.46
CA GLU A 144 3.53 13.68 -11.63
C GLU A 144 3.73 12.71 -10.46
N GLY A 145 2.67 12.01 -10.06
CA GLY A 145 2.70 11.04 -8.97
C GLY A 145 1.48 10.13 -8.98
N ILE A 146 1.50 9.15 -8.08
CA ILE A 146 0.35 8.29 -7.76
C ILE A 146 0.15 8.36 -6.25
N SER A 147 -1.11 8.47 -5.84
CA SER A 147 -1.51 8.40 -4.44
C SER A 147 -2.38 7.18 -4.18
N ALA A 148 -2.41 6.73 -2.93
CA ALA A 148 -3.31 5.69 -2.48
C ALA A 148 -3.92 6.04 -1.13
N GLN A 149 -5.17 5.62 -0.94
CA GLN A 149 -5.87 5.65 0.34
C GLN A 149 -6.29 4.23 0.70
N ALA A 150 -6.21 3.90 1.98
CA ALA A 150 -6.69 2.64 2.50
C ALA A 150 -7.45 2.86 3.81
N ILE A 151 -8.59 2.19 3.94
CA ILE A 151 -9.30 2.04 5.21
C ILE A 151 -9.28 0.57 5.61
N CYS A 152 -9.06 0.29 6.88
CA CYS A 152 -9.12 -1.06 7.42
C CYS A 152 -10.03 -1.15 8.63
N MET A 153 -10.50 -2.35 8.88
CA MET A 153 -11.15 -2.73 10.13
C MET A 153 -10.40 -3.92 10.72
N ILE A 154 -10.12 -3.84 12.02
CA ILE A 154 -9.49 -4.91 12.80
C ILE A 154 -10.34 -5.23 14.02
N GLU A 155 -10.18 -6.43 14.55
CA GLU A 155 -10.83 -6.87 15.78
C GLU A 155 -9.87 -7.65 16.67
N LYS A 156 -10.19 -7.75 17.96
CA LYS A 156 -9.38 -8.55 18.87
C LYS A 156 -9.44 -10.02 18.46
N VAL A 157 -8.31 -10.72 18.61
CA VAL A 157 -8.24 -12.17 18.45
C VAL A 157 -9.03 -12.87 19.55
#